data_AF-A0A7V9TYJ5-F1
#
_entry.id   AF-A0A7V9TYJ5-F1
#
_cell.length_a   1.000
_cell.length_b   1.000
_cell.length_c   1.000
_cell.angle_alpha   90.00
_cell.angle_beta   90.00
_cell.angle_gamma   90.00
#
_symmetry.space_group_name_H-M   'P 1'
#
loop_
_entity.id
_entity.type
_entity.pdbx_description
1 polymer ?
#
loop_
_entity_poly.entity_id
_entity_poly.type
_entity_poly.pdbx_seq_one_letter_code
_entity_poly.pdbx_strand_id
1 'polypeptide(L)' 'MTSFNLTETFNTNGKSYKTDSETLTLLNSLHADQKHTCLLAVFRLGEKVGRIVETS' A
#
# COMPACT_ATOMS: atom_id res chain seq x y z
N MET A 1 14.28 15.02 2.21
CA MET A 1 13.35 14.24 1.36
C MET A 1 13.71 12.77 1.55
N THR A 2 12.80 11.97 2.09
CA THR A 2 12.96 10.51 2.19
C THR A 2 12.45 9.93 0.87
N SER A 3 13.33 9.39 0.04
CA SER A 3 12.93 8.71 -1.20
C SER A 3 12.54 7.27 -0.89
N PHE A 4 11.32 6.87 -1.25
CA PHE A 4 10.87 5.49 -1.18
C PHE A 4 11.23 4.77 -2.49
N ASN A 5 11.81 3.59 -2.39
CA ASN A 5 12.13 2.78 -3.56
C ASN A 5 10.91 1.91 -3.91
N LEU A 6 10.00 2.46 -4.72
CA LEU A 6 8.72 1.84 -5.08
C LEU A 6 8.93 0.82 -6.21
N THR A 7 8.96 -0.47 -5.90
CA THR A 7 9.26 -1.53 -6.87
C THR A 7 8.13 -2.53 -7.08
N GLU A 8 7.22 -2.67 -6.11
CA GLU A 8 6.17 -3.69 -6.12
C GLU A 8 4.85 -3.10 -6.62
N THR A 9 4.07 -3.87 -7.38
CA THR A 9 2.72 -3.49 -7.84
C THR A 9 1.64 -4.39 -7.26
N PHE A 10 0.49 -3.81 -6.93
CA PHE A 10 -0.69 -4.56 -6.52
C PHE A 10 -1.98 -3.91 -7.04
N ASN A 11 -3.02 -4.71 -7.22
CA ASN A 11 -4.30 -4.26 -7.75
C ASN A 11 -5.38 -4.33 -6.67
N THR A 12 -6.14 -3.24 -6.51
CA THR A 12 -7.29 -3.20 -5.60
C THR A 12 -8.34 -2.23 -6.12
N ASN A 13 -9.62 -2.55 -5.93
CA ASN A 13 -10.76 -1.74 -6.39
C ASN A 13 -10.68 -1.32 -7.88
N GLY A 14 -10.15 -2.21 -8.73
CA GLY A 14 -10.01 -1.96 -10.18
C GLY A 14 -8.86 -1.02 -10.57
N LYS A 15 -8.03 -0.59 -9.62
CA LYS A 15 -6.88 0.30 -9.82
C LYS A 15 -5.57 -0.42 -9.52
N SER A 16 -4.48 0.05 -10.13
CA SER A 16 -3.13 -0.47 -9.90
C SER A 16 -2.29 0.50 -9.09
N TYR A 17 -1.58 0.00 -8.08
CA TYR A 17 -0.76 0.80 -7.16
C TYR A 17 0.66 0.28 -7.12
N LYS A 18 1.62 1.19 -6.92
CA LYS A 18 3.01 0.89 -6.58
C LYS A 18 3.31 1.19 -5.13
N THR A 19 4.10 0.31 -4.50
CA THR A 19 4.59 0.50 -3.14
C THR A 19 5.94 -0.21 -2.94
N ASP A 20 6.58 -0.02 -1.79
CA ASP A 20 7.75 -0.80 -1.39
C ASP A 20 7.36 -2.16 -0.78
N SER A 21 8.29 -3.11 -0.77
CA SER A 21 8.04 -4.49 -0.33
C SER A 21 7.59 -4.62 1.12
N GLU A 22 8.07 -3.75 2.02
CA GLU A 22 7.66 -3.78 3.44
C GLU A 22 6.19 -3.37 3.58
N THR A 23 5.80 -2.28 2.91
CA THR A 23 4.41 -1.81 2.90
C THR A 23 3.48 -2.84 2.29
N LEU A 24 3.86 -3.46 1.16
CA LEU A 24 3.05 -4.51 0.55
C LEU A 24 2.88 -5.72 1.48
N THR A 25 3.95 -6.15 2.15
CA THR A 25 3.90 -7.23 3.13
C THR A 25 2.94 -6.90 4.28
N LEU A 26 3.01 -5.68 4.81
CA LEU A 26 2.11 -5.22 5.88
C LEU A 26 0.64 -5.20 5.42
N LEU A 27 0.35 -4.68 4.23
CA LEU A 27 -1.00 -4.68 3.66
C LEU A 27 -1.53 -6.11 3.51
N ASN A 28 -0.71 -7.04 3.02
CA ASN A 28 -1.08 -8.44 2.85
C ASN A 28 -1.37 -9.12 4.21
N SER A 29 -0.55 -8.88 5.24
CA SER A 29 -0.79 -9.41 6.59
C SER A 29 -2.09 -8.87 7.20
N LEU A 30 -2.35 -7.56 7.09
CA LEU A 30 -3.58 -6.96 7.60
C LEU A 30 -4.83 -7.45 6.86
N HIS A 31 -4.69 -7.72 5.56
CA HIS A 31 -5.76 -8.33 4.76
C HIS A 31 -6.03 -9.78 5.17
N ALA A 32 -4.98 -10.60 5.35
CA ALA A 32 -5.09 -12.00 5.78
C ALA A 32 -5.76 -12.12 7.17
N ASP A 33 -5.46 -11.20 8.09
CA ASP A 33 -6.02 -11.15 9.43
C ASP A 33 -7.43 -10.53 9.51
N GLN A 34 -8.03 -10.21 8.35
CA GLN A 34 -9.35 -9.54 8.23
C GLN A 34 -9.43 -8.22 9.02
N LYS A 35 -8.28 -7.54 9.21
CA LYS A 35 -8.18 -6.25 9.92
C LYS A 35 -8.50 -5.09 8.98
N HIS A 36 -9.71 -5.08 8.42
CA HIS A 36 -10.12 -4.13 7.39
C HIS A 36 -9.90 -2.65 7.77
N THR A 37 -10.17 -2.27 9.02
CA THR A 37 -9.96 -0.89 9.50
C THR A 37 -8.48 -0.50 9.47
N CYS A 38 -7.59 -1.38 9.92
CA CYS A 38 -6.14 -1.14 9.92
C CYS A 38 -5.59 -1.11 8.51
N LEU A 39 -6.04 -2.03 7.65
CA LEU A 39 -5.68 -2.08 6.24
C LEU A 39 -5.99 -0.73 5.55
N LEU A 40 -7.22 -0.23 5.73
CA LEU A 40 -7.63 1.06 5.16
C LEU A 40 -6.83 2.24 5.74
N ALA A 41 -6.52 2.22 7.03
CA ALA A 41 -5.72 3.27 7.66
C ALA A 41 -4.29 3.32 7.11
N VAL A 42 -3.63 2.15 7.01
CA VAL A 42 -2.28 2.03 6.46
C VAL A 42 -2.26 2.42 4.99
N PHE A 43 -3.25 1.97 4.21
CA PHE A 43 -3.36 2.33 2.80
C PHE A 43 -3.48 3.85 2.61
N ARG A 44 -4.43 4.51 3.30
CA ARG A 44 -4.62 5.97 3.21
C ARG A 44 -3.41 6.77 3.69
N LEU A 45 -2.76 6.31 4.75
CA LEU A 45 -1.53 6.93 5.25
C LEU A 45 -0.41 6.80 4.20
N GLY A 46 -0.25 5.61 3.62
CA GLY A 46 0.72 5.34 2.55
C GLY A 46 0.52 6.24 1.33
N GLU A 47 -0.73 6.46 0.91
CA GLU A 47 -1.04 7.43 -0.14
C GLU A 47 -0.65 8.86 0.25
N LYS A 48 -0.98 9.29 1.48
CA LYS A 48 -0.68 10.65 1.95
C LYS A 48 0.80 10.96 2.03
N VAL A 49 1.64 9.97 2.33
CA VAL A 49 3.10 10.15 2.44
C VAL A 49 3.85 9.78 1.16
N GLY A 50 3.14 9.41 0.08
CA GLY A 50 3.74 9.06 -1.21
C GLY A 50 4.44 7.69 -1.22
N ARG A 51 4.09 6.80 -0.28
CA ARG A 51 4.62 5.43 -0.18
C ARG A 51 3.75 4.40 -0.89
N ILE A 52 2.49 4.74 -1.15
CA ILE A 52 1.59 4.03 -2.07
C ILE A 52 1.17 5.03 -3.13
N VAL A 53 1.36 4.68 -4.40
CA VAL A 53 1.10 5.58 -5.53
C VAL A 53 0.26 4.85 -6.56
N GLU A 54 -0.91 5.37 -6.90
CA GLU A 54 -1.71 4.89 -8.02
C GLU A 54 -0.95 5.07 -9.33
N THR A 55 -0.88 4.03 -10.16
CA THR A 55 -0.13 4.04 -11.41
C THR A 55 -0.98 3.90 -12.66
N SER A 56 -2.28 3.60 -12.53
CA SER A 56 -3.23 3.45 -13.65
C SER A 56 -4.67 3.60 -13.18
#